data_AF-A0A4Y9SZF1-F1
#
_entry.id   AF-A0A4Y9SZF1-F1
#
_cell.length_a   1.000
_cell.length_b   1.000
_cell.length_c   1.000
_cell.angle_alpha   90.00
_cell.angle_beta   90.00
_cell.angle_gamma   90.00
#
_symmetry.space_group_name_H-M   'P 1'
#
loop_
_entity.id
_entity.type
_entity.pdbx_description
1 polymer ?
#
loop_
_entity_poly.entity_id
_entity_poly.type
_entity_poly.pdbx_seq_one_letter_code
_entity_poly.pdbx_strand_id
1 'polypeptide(L)'
;MSEAVTAIVAESAQAGSAQRLEKIERENNKLHKRLCRLVGQAIGDFNMIEDGDKVMVCLSGGKDSYALLDILLTLRERAPIHFDIVAVNLDQKQPNFPEHVLPAYLTELGVPFHIENQDTYSIVKRLIPEGKTTCSLCSRLRRGILYRVADELGCNKIALGHHRDDILETFFLNMFFGGKLKGMPAKLVSDDGKHMVIRPLAYVKEEDTERYAEVKQFPIIPCDLCGSQENLQRKQIKAMIREWEKKFPGRVENIFSSLTTVVPSHLMDRELFGFADLKVDGVANPNGDIAFDEEPCSTPVTNTVSLQRL
;
A
#
# COMPACT_ATOMS: atom_id res chain seq x y z
N MET A 1 -30.24 -53.23 0.08
CA MET A 1 -28.97 -52.78 0.70
C MET A 1 -28.17 -51.78 -0.15
N SER A 2 -28.35 -51.73 -1.48
CA SER A 2 -27.63 -50.81 -2.37
C SER A 2 -28.04 -49.33 -2.21
N GLU A 3 -29.34 -49.01 -2.19
CA GLU A 3 -29.80 -47.61 -2.17
C GLU A 3 -29.52 -46.87 -0.85
N ALA A 4 -29.62 -47.56 0.30
CA ALA A 4 -29.36 -46.96 1.61
C ALA A 4 -27.89 -46.58 1.80
N VAL A 5 -26.95 -47.36 1.26
CA VAL A 5 -25.51 -47.04 1.32
C VAL A 5 -25.19 -45.86 0.41
N THR A 6 -25.82 -45.78 -0.77
CA THR A 6 -25.65 -44.65 -1.70
C THR A 6 -26.18 -43.34 -1.12
N ALA A 7 -27.31 -43.38 -0.40
CA ALA A 7 -27.88 -42.21 0.28
C ALA A 7 -26.97 -41.69 1.42
N ILE A 8 -26.43 -42.60 2.24
CA ILE A 8 -25.51 -42.24 3.35
C ILE A 8 -24.20 -41.65 2.80
N VAL A 9 -23.66 -42.20 1.70
CA VAL A 9 -22.46 -41.67 1.06
C VAL A 9 -22.73 -40.27 0.46
N ALA A 10 -23.88 -40.06 -0.17
CA ALA A 10 -24.28 -38.76 -0.71
C ALA A 10 -24.47 -37.71 0.40
N GLU A 11 -25.13 -38.05 1.51
CA GLU A 11 -25.30 -37.15 2.66
C GLU A 11 -23.96 -36.81 3.33
N SER A 12 -23.04 -37.78 3.47
CA SER A 12 -21.71 -37.52 4.04
C SER A 12 -20.85 -36.61 3.14
N ALA A 13 -20.98 -36.75 1.82
CA ALA A 13 -20.32 -35.88 0.84
C ALA A 13 -20.92 -34.47 0.81
N GLN A 14 -22.25 -34.33 0.98
CA GLN A 14 -22.95 -33.04 1.12
C GLN A 14 -22.62 -32.34 2.44
N ALA A 15 -22.55 -33.08 3.55
CA ALA A 15 -22.14 -32.53 4.85
C ALA A 15 -20.68 -32.05 4.83
N GLY A 16 -19.79 -32.80 4.17
CA GLY A 16 -18.39 -32.40 3.95
C GLY A 16 -18.26 -31.17 3.03
N SER A 17 -19.14 -31.00 2.05
CA SER A 17 -19.14 -29.82 1.17
C SER A 17 -19.68 -28.57 1.88
N ALA A 18 -20.73 -28.71 2.70
CA ALA A 18 -21.29 -27.63 3.51
C ALA A 18 -20.28 -27.09 4.53
N GLN A 19 -19.62 -27.97 5.29
CA GLN A 19 -18.56 -27.59 6.23
C GLN A 19 -17.38 -26.87 5.55
N ARG A 20 -17.07 -27.25 4.30
CA ARG A 20 -16.03 -26.59 3.51
C ARG A 20 -16.45 -25.19 3.08
N LEU A 21 -17.70 -25.00 2.66
CA LEU A 21 -18.25 -23.69 2.28
C LEU A 21 -18.28 -22.73 3.47
N GLU A 22 -18.77 -23.19 4.63
CA GLU A 22 -18.75 -22.40 5.87
C GLU A 22 -17.33 -21.98 6.26
N LYS A 23 -16.36 -22.90 6.13
CA LYS A 23 -14.95 -22.59 6.39
C LYS A 23 -14.43 -21.50 5.44
N ILE A 24 -14.74 -21.60 4.15
CA ILE A 24 -14.33 -20.60 3.14
C ILE A 24 -14.95 -19.24 3.46
N GLU A 25 -16.25 -19.19 3.76
CA GLU A 25 -16.95 -17.97 4.11
C GLU A 25 -16.35 -17.32 5.37
N ARG A 26 -16.03 -18.12 6.39
CA ARG A 26 -15.37 -17.64 7.60
C ARG A 26 -14.00 -17.04 7.31
N GLU A 27 -13.19 -17.67 6.46
CA GLU A 27 -11.87 -17.13 6.08
C GLU A 27 -11.99 -15.87 5.23
N ASN A 28 -12.97 -15.80 4.32
CA ASN A 28 -13.29 -14.60 3.54
C ASN A 28 -13.70 -13.42 4.45
N ASN A 29 -14.54 -13.69 5.46
CA ASN A 29 -14.94 -12.70 6.46
C ASN A 29 -13.76 -12.21 7.32
N LYS A 30 -12.83 -13.11 7.68
CA LYS A 30 -11.60 -12.73 8.38
C LYS A 30 -10.70 -11.85 7.51
N LEU A 31 -10.55 -12.16 6.22
CA LEU A 31 -9.79 -11.35 5.27
C LEU A 31 -10.38 -9.93 5.17
N HIS A 32 -11.69 -9.82 4.93
CA HIS A 32 -12.36 -8.52 4.83
C HIS A 32 -12.20 -7.68 6.12
N LYS A 33 -12.39 -8.30 7.30
CA LYS A 33 -12.18 -7.63 8.59
C LYS A 33 -10.73 -7.19 8.78
N ARG A 34 -9.75 -8.02 8.40
CA ARG A 34 -8.32 -7.67 8.45
C ARG A 34 -8.02 -6.49 7.56
N LEU A 35 -8.51 -6.48 6.32
CA LEU A 35 -8.33 -5.39 5.37
C LEU A 35 -8.93 -4.08 5.89
N CYS A 36 -10.19 -4.09 6.35
CA CYS A 36 -10.82 -2.91 6.95
C CYS A 36 -10.01 -2.38 8.15
N ARG A 37 -9.49 -3.27 9.01
CA ARG A 37 -8.66 -2.88 10.15
C ARG A 37 -7.35 -2.23 9.71
N LEU A 38 -6.63 -2.82 8.75
CA LEU A 38 -5.36 -2.29 8.26
C LEU A 38 -5.53 -0.94 7.56
N VAL A 39 -6.58 -0.81 6.75
CA VAL A 39 -6.90 0.45 6.06
C VAL A 39 -7.35 1.53 7.06
N GLY A 40 -8.23 1.19 8.01
CA GLY A 40 -8.64 2.11 9.07
C GLY A 40 -7.45 2.56 9.94
N GLN A 41 -6.53 1.65 10.26
CA GLN A 41 -5.30 1.97 10.98
C GLN A 41 -4.42 2.94 10.16
N ALA A 42 -4.19 2.68 8.88
CA ALA A 42 -3.42 3.59 8.04
C ALA A 42 -4.08 4.98 7.92
N ILE A 43 -5.41 5.04 7.82
CA ILE A 43 -6.15 6.30 7.81
C ILE A 43 -5.95 7.06 9.12
N GLY A 44 -6.02 6.38 10.27
CA GLY A 44 -5.81 6.98 11.59
C GLY A 44 -4.37 7.45 11.82
N ASP A 45 -3.39 6.56 11.61
CA ASP A 45 -1.97 6.81 11.88
C ASP A 45 -1.42 8.00 11.07
N PHE A 46 -1.95 8.23 9.87
CA PHE A 46 -1.54 9.34 8.99
C PHE A 46 -2.58 10.46 8.87
N ASN A 47 -3.69 10.41 9.60
CA ASN A 47 -4.83 11.34 9.47
C ASN A 47 -5.25 11.56 8.00
N MET A 48 -5.55 10.49 7.26
CA MET A 48 -5.74 10.58 5.80
C MET A 48 -7.08 11.19 5.38
N ILE A 49 -8.14 10.95 6.16
CA ILE A 49 -9.52 11.33 5.86
C ILE A 49 -10.13 11.93 7.14
N GLU A 50 -10.74 13.09 7.00
CA GLU A 50 -11.29 13.96 8.03
C GLU A 50 -12.76 14.27 7.72
N ASP A 51 -13.49 14.80 8.72
CA ASP A 51 -14.90 15.17 8.55
C ASP A 51 -15.06 16.28 7.51
N GLY A 52 -16.02 16.11 6.60
CA GLY A 52 -16.30 17.01 5.49
C GLY A 52 -15.39 16.81 4.26
N ASP A 53 -14.48 15.84 4.27
CA ASP A 53 -13.62 15.57 3.12
C ASP A 53 -14.40 15.08 1.88
N LYS A 54 -13.90 15.45 0.70
CA LYS A 54 -14.33 14.87 -0.57
C LYS A 54 -13.17 14.10 -1.20
N VAL A 55 -13.27 12.78 -1.17
CA VAL A 55 -12.22 11.84 -1.54
C VAL A 55 -12.41 11.36 -2.98
N MET A 56 -11.46 11.73 -3.85
CA MET A 56 -11.35 11.17 -5.19
C MET A 56 -10.60 9.84 -5.15
N VAL A 57 -11.29 8.73 -5.42
CA VAL A 57 -10.68 7.40 -5.49
C VAL A 57 -10.26 7.11 -6.94
N CYS A 58 -8.96 7.05 -7.21
CA CYS A 58 -8.46 6.77 -8.56
C CYS A 58 -8.59 5.29 -8.91
N LEU A 59 -9.55 4.96 -9.77
CA LEU A 59 -9.88 3.59 -10.15
C LEU A 59 -9.22 3.24 -11.50
N SER A 60 -8.19 2.38 -11.47
CA SER A 60 -7.47 1.96 -12.68
C SER A 60 -8.10 0.76 -13.39
N GLY A 61 -9.05 0.07 -12.74
CA GLY A 61 -9.57 -1.23 -13.17
C GLY A 61 -8.72 -2.43 -12.70
N GLY A 62 -7.67 -2.18 -11.91
CA GLY A 62 -6.86 -3.22 -11.27
C GLY A 62 -7.41 -3.65 -9.91
N LYS A 63 -7.01 -4.84 -9.46
CA LYS A 63 -7.42 -5.48 -8.19
C LYS A 63 -7.33 -4.53 -6.98
N ASP A 64 -6.23 -3.79 -6.87
CA ASP A 64 -5.93 -2.95 -5.72
C ASP A 64 -6.83 -1.70 -5.67
N SER A 65 -7.14 -1.15 -6.85
CA SER A 65 -8.01 0.02 -6.96
C SER A 65 -9.47 -0.31 -6.64
N TYR A 66 -9.95 -1.49 -7.03
CA TYR A 66 -11.27 -1.99 -6.62
C TYR A 66 -11.32 -2.30 -5.12
N ALA A 67 -10.30 -2.98 -4.59
CA ALA A 67 -10.22 -3.28 -3.16
C ALA A 67 -10.25 -1.99 -2.32
N LEU A 68 -9.48 -0.97 -2.73
CA LEU A 68 -9.49 0.33 -2.08
C LEU A 68 -10.89 0.95 -2.04
N LEU A 69 -11.58 1.00 -3.19
CA LEU A 69 -12.92 1.60 -3.27
C LEU A 69 -13.91 0.87 -2.34
N ASP A 70 -13.99 -0.45 -2.45
CA ASP A 70 -14.92 -1.27 -1.66
C ASP A 70 -14.67 -1.17 -0.15
N ILE A 71 -13.41 -1.16 0.28
CA ILE A 71 -13.05 -1.00 1.69
C ILE A 71 -13.40 0.41 2.18
N LEU A 72 -13.11 1.46 1.39
CA LEU A 72 -13.45 2.84 1.78
C LEU A 72 -14.96 3.06 1.90
N LEU A 73 -15.76 2.46 1.00
CA LEU A 73 -17.23 2.49 1.11
C LEU A 73 -17.69 1.83 2.42
N THR A 74 -17.13 0.66 2.74
CA THR A 74 -17.42 -0.05 4.00
C THR A 74 -17.03 0.75 5.24
N LEU A 75 -15.88 1.42 5.19
CA LEU A 75 -15.40 2.26 6.31
C LEU A 75 -16.24 3.52 6.47
N ARG A 76 -16.65 4.16 5.36
CA ARG A 76 -17.54 5.33 5.37
C ARG A 76 -18.84 5.07 6.11
N GLU A 77 -19.44 3.89 5.93
CA GLU A 77 -20.68 3.50 6.62
C GLU A 77 -20.53 3.33 8.13
N ARG A 78 -19.30 3.08 8.61
CA ARG A 78 -19.00 2.81 10.03
C ARG A 78 -18.30 3.94 10.74
N ALA A 79 -17.76 4.91 9.99
CA ALA A 79 -16.96 5.98 10.53
C ALA A 79 -17.84 6.98 11.30
N PRO A 80 -17.32 7.59 12.39
CA PRO A 80 -18.02 8.64 13.13
C PRO A 80 -17.97 10.01 12.43
N ILE A 81 -17.45 10.07 11.20
CA ILE A 81 -17.27 11.28 10.40
C ILE A 81 -17.98 11.11 9.05
N HIS A 82 -18.39 12.22 8.47
CA HIS A 82 -18.95 12.26 7.12
C HIS A 82 -17.87 12.63 6.11
N PHE A 83 -17.74 11.84 5.05
CA PHE A 83 -16.90 12.19 3.90
C PHE A 83 -17.50 11.61 2.61
N ASP A 84 -17.33 12.33 1.52
CA ASP A 84 -17.80 11.94 0.20
C ASP A 84 -16.75 11.13 -0.54
N ILE A 85 -17.22 10.23 -1.40
CA ILE A 85 -16.38 9.44 -2.30
C ILE A 85 -16.86 9.67 -3.74
N VAL A 86 -15.93 10.01 -4.62
CA VAL A 86 -16.13 9.97 -6.07
C VAL A 86 -15.07 9.07 -6.70
N ALA A 87 -15.49 8.08 -7.49
CA ALA A 87 -14.59 7.23 -8.23
C ALA A 87 -14.17 7.93 -9.54
N VAL A 88 -12.87 7.99 -9.82
CA VAL A 88 -12.36 8.62 -11.04
C VAL A 88 -11.48 7.65 -11.80
N ASN A 89 -11.85 7.39 -13.05
CA ASN A 89 -11.03 6.66 -14.00
C ASN A 89 -10.45 7.63 -15.03
N LEU A 90 -9.21 7.36 -15.45
CA LEU A 90 -8.58 8.01 -16.58
C LEU A 90 -8.47 6.99 -17.71
N ASP A 91 -9.36 7.10 -18.69
CA ASP A 91 -9.27 6.36 -19.94
C ASP A 91 -8.21 7.02 -20.83
N GLN A 92 -7.09 6.31 -20.97
CA GLN A 92 -5.91 6.76 -21.69
C GLN A 92 -6.00 6.51 -23.21
N LYS A 93 -7.14 5.99 -23.68
CA LYS A 93 -7.37 5.55 -25.07
C LYS A 93 -6.38 4.49 -25.55
N GLN A 94 -6.00 3.59 -24.64
CA GLN A 94 -5.22 2.42 -25.03
C GLN A 94 -6.08 1.50 -25.93
N PRO A 95 -5.48 0.80 -26.91
CA PRO A 95 -6.18 -0.19 -27.71
C PRO A 95 -6.85 -1.24 -26.82
N ASN A 96 -8.08 -1.62 -27.17
CA ASN A 96 -8.87 -2.68 -26.51
C ASN A 96 -9.25 -2.40 -25.04
N PHE A 97 -9.15 -1.16 -24.55
CA PHE A 97 -9.69 -0.84 -23.22
C PHE A 97 -11.22 -1.02 -23.20
N PRO A 98 -11.78 -1.81 -22.27
CA PRO A 98 -13.22 -2.02 -22.22
C PRO A 98 -13.90 -0.85 -21.51
N GLU A 99 -14.24 0.21 -22.26
CA GLU A 99 -14.80 1.47 -21.74
C GLU A 99 -16.09 1.30 -20.90
N HIS A 100 -16.83 0.20 -21.09
CA HIS A 100 -18.11 -0.05 -20.41
C HIS A 100 -17.98 -0.70 -19.03
N VAL A 101 -16.84 -1.34 -18.71
CA VAL A 101 -16.71 -2.18 -17.51
C VAL A 101 -16.79 -1.35 -16.22
N LEU A 102 -16.00 -0.27 -16.12
CA LEU A 102 -16.00 0.58 -14.92
C LEU A 102 -17.32 1.35 -14.74
N PRO A 103 -17.90 2.00 -15.77
CA PRO A 103 -19.18 2.68 -15.63
C PRO A 103 -20.30 1.74 -15.20
N ALA A 104 -20.39 0.53 -15.78
CA ALA A 104 -21.42 -0.44 -15.41
C ALA A 104 -21.29 -0.87 -13.94
N TYR A 105 -20.07 -1.23 -13.52
CA TYR A 105 -19.78 -1.61 -12.14
C TYR A 105 -20.10 -0.49 -11.13
N LEU A 106 -19.67 0.74 -11.41
CA LEU A 106 -19.90 1.88 -10.51
C LEU A 106 -21.37 2.30 -10.45
N THR A 107 -22.09 2.17 -11.57
CA THR A 107 -23.54 2.40 -11.62
C THR A 107 -24.29 1.36 -10.78
N GLU A 108 -23.93 0.08 -10.89
CA GLU A 108 -24.52 -1.00 -10.08
C GLU A 108 -24.30 -0.77 -8.58
N LEU A 109 -23.11 -0.29 -8.20
CA LEU A 109 -22.80 0.05 -6.81
C LEU A 109 -23.45 1.36 -6.32
N GLY A 110 -24.01 2.19 -7.20
CA GLY A 110 -24.55 3.51 -6.84
C GLY A 110 -23.49 4.51 -6.37
N VAL A 111 -22.24 4.37 -6.82
CA VAL A 111 -21.13 5.26 -6.44
C VAL A 111 -21.01 6.39 -7.46
N PRO A 112 -20.96 7.68 -7.05
CA PRO A 112 -20.69 8.78 -7.96
C PRO A 112 -19.35 8.58 -8.68
N PHE A 113 -19.31 8.79 -9.99
CA PHE A 113 -18.07 8.60 -10.75
C PHE A 113 -17.88 9.58 -11.90
N HIS A 114 -16.62 9.75 -12.31
CA HIS A 114 -16.21 10.51 -13.50
C HIS A 114 -15.23 9.67 -14.34
N ILE A 115 -15.49 9.56 -15.64
CA ILE A 115 -14.59 8.92 -16.60
C ILE A 115 -13.92 10.01 -17.43
N GLU A 116 -12.66 10.29 -17.09
CA GLU A 116 -11.85 11.25 -17.82
C GLU A 116 -11.25 10.61 -19.07
N ASN A 117 -11.59 11.13 -20.24
CA ASN A 117 -11.13 10.60 -21.53
C ASN A 117 -9.98 11.47 -22.06
N GLN A 118 -8.75 10.96 -22.07
CA GLN A 118 -7.58 11.68 -22.57
C GLN A 118 -6.63 10.73 -23.28
N ASP A 119 -6.29 10.98 -24.54
CA ASP A 119 -5.32 10.16 -25.27
C ASP A 119 -3.88 10.45 -24.83
N THR A 120 -3.50 9.92 -23.67
CA THR A 120 -2.11 9.93 -23.21
C THR A 120 -1.31 8.81 -23.84
N TYR A 121 -1.96 7.74 -24.32
CA TYR A 121 -1.30 6.59 -24.94
C TYR A 121 -0.52 7.00 -26.19
N SER A 122 -1.16 7.69 -27.14
CA SER A 122 -0.53 8.15 -28.37
C SER A 122 0.56 9.17 -28.11
N ILE A 123 0.39 10.04 -27.12
CA ILE A 123 1.40 11.02 -26.70
C ILE A 123 2.68 10.31 -26.22
N VAL A 124 2.52 9.32 -25.33
CA VAL A 124 3.65 8.55 -24.78
C VAL A 124 4.36 7.77 -25.89
N LYS A 125 3.62 7.10 -26.77
CA LYS A 125 4.19 6.35 -27.91
C LYS A 125 4.93 7.24 -28.91
N ARG A 126 4.44 8.46 -29.15
CA ARG A 126 5.09 9.42 -30.05
C ARG A 126 6.38 10.00 -29.46
N LEU A 127 6.39 10.30 -28.16
CA LEU A 127 7.50 11.00 -27.51
C LEU A 127 8.62 10.07 -27.02
N ILE A 128 8.33 8.78 -26.82
CA ILE A 128 9.30 7.82 -26.29
C ILE A 128 9.66 6.83 -27.39
N PRO A 129 10.95 6.79 -27.81
CA PRO A 129 11.42 5.81 -28.77
C PRO A 129 11.13 4.38 -28.34
N GLU A 130 10.87 3.50 -29.29
CA GLU A 130 10.68 2.07 -29.02
C GLU A 130 11.87 1.49 -28.24
N GLY A 131 11.56 0.60 -27.28
CA GLY A 131 12.55 -0.02 -26.40
C GLY A 131 12.94 0.82 -25.17
N LYS A 132 12.55 2.10 -25.08
CA LYS A 132 12.77 2.93 -23.89
C LYS A 132 11.59 2.88 -22.91
N THR A 133 11.89 3.12 -21.63
CA THR A 133 10.90 3.09 -20.54
C THR A 133 9.84 4.19 -20.71
N THR A 134 8.58 3.79 -20.84
CA THR A 134 7.44 4.70 -21.01
C THR A 134 6.83 5.20 -19.69
N CYS A 135 7.08 4.48 -18.60
CA CYS A 135 6.41 4.67 -17.31
C CYS A 135 6.61 6.06 -16.70
N SER A 136 7.79 6.68 -16.88
CA SER A 136 8.09 8.00 -16.29
C SER A 136 7.16 9.10 -16.84
N LEU A 137 7.06 9.20 -18.18
CA LEU A 137 6.19 10.18 -18.82
C LEU A 137 4.71 9.86 -18.61
N CYS A 138 4.33 8.58 -18.75
CA CYS A 138 2.96 8.13 -18.49
C CYS A 138 2.50 8.50 -17.07
N SER A 139 3.31 8.21 -16.04
CA SER A 139 2.99 8.55 -14.65
C SER A 139 2.83 10.06 -14.43
N ARG A 140 3.70 10.87 -15.04
CA ARG A 140 3.63 12.35 -14.95
C ARG A 140 2.37 12.90 -15.59
N LEU A 141 2.02 12.44 -16.80
CA LEU A 141 0.80 12.88 -17.51
C LEU A 141 -0.45 12.50 -16.73
N ARG A 142 -0.54 11.24 -16.28
CA ARG A 142 -1.68 10.76 -15.48
C ARG A 142 -1.87 11.57 -14.21
N ARG A 143 -0.78 11.87 -13.50
CA ARG A 143 -0.85 12.68 -12.26
C ARG A 143 -1.40 14.08 -12.52
N GLY A 144 -0.88 14.77 -13.54
CA GLY A 144 -1.34 16.11 -13.87
C GLY A 144 -2.82 16.16 -14.24
N ILE A 145 -3.29 15.16 -15.02
CA ILE A 145 -4.71 15.05 -15.39
C ILE A 145 -5.58 14.79 -14.16
N LEU A 146 -5.19 13.82 -13.31
CA LEU A 146 -5.95 13.49 -12.10
C LEU A 146 -6.03 14.67 -11.13
N TYR A 147 -4.98 15.48 -11.01
CA TYR A 147 -5.02 16.67 -10.14
C TYR A 147 -5.97 17.74 -10.69
N ARG A 148 -5.96 17.98 -12.01
CA ARG A 148 -6.95 18.86 -12.63
C ARG A 148 -8.39 18.38 -12.39
N VAL A 149 -8.64 17.08 -12.57
CA VAL A 149 -9.97 16.50 -12.35
C VAL A 149 -10.37 16.61 -10.87
N ALA A 150 -9.43 16.45 -9.93
CA ALA A 150 -9.69 16.69 -8.51
C ALA A 150 -10.14 18.12 -8.24
N ASP A 151 -9.46 19.13 -8.83
CA ASP A 151 -9.87 20.55 -8.76
C ASP A 151 -11.29 20.75 -9.31
N GLU A 152 -11.58 20.23 -10.51
CA GLU A 152 -12.88 20.36 -11.19
C GLU A 152 -14.04 19.74 -10.39
N LEU A 153 -13.77 18.63 -9.70
CA LEU A 153 -14.75 17.94 -8.87
C LEU A 153 -14.78 18.46 -7.43
N GLY A 154 -13.92 19.42 -7.06
CA GLY A 154 -13.80 19.95 -5.70
C GLY A 154 -13.33 18.93 -4.67
N CYS A 155 -12.48 17.97 -5.08
CA CYS A 155 -11.94 16.94 -4.20
C CYS A 155 -10.65 17.41 -3.55
N ASN A 156 -10.58 17.36 -2.22
CA ASN A 156 -9.39 17.78 -1.46
C ASN A 156 -8.46 16.60 -1.12
N LYS A 157 -8.95 15.34 -1.20
CA LYS A 157 -8.14 14.13 -1.04
C LYS A 157 -8.14 13.29 -2.32
N ILE A 158 -6.98 12.74 -2.67
CA ILE A 158 -6.77 11.85 -3.83
C ILE A 158 -6.27 10.51 -3.32
N ALA A 159 -7.11 9.49 -3.35
CA ALA A 159 -6.80 8.14 -2.88
C ALA A 159 -6.28 7.25 -4.01
N LEU A 160 -5.10 6.65 -3.80
CA LEU A 160 -4.45 5.76 -4.74
C LEU A 160 -4.32 4.35 -4.16
N GLY A 161 -4.56 3.33 -4.99
CA GLY A 161 -4.52 1.91 -4.60
C GLY A 161 -3.12 1.30 -4.42
N HIS A 162 -2.14 2.07 -3.95
CA HIS A 162 -0.79 1.54 -3.70
C HIS A 162 -0.73 0.84 -2.35
N HIS A 163 -0.27 -0.40 -2.34
CA HIS A 163 -0.21 -1.24 -1.15
C HIS A 163 1.19 -1.25 -0.51
N ARG A 164 1.36 -1.98 0.60
CA ARG A 164 2.62 -2.09 1.35
C ARG A 164 3.80 -2.48 0.47
N ASP A 165 3.61 -3.50 -0.37
CA ASP A 165 4.67 -4.01 -1.23
C ASP A 165 5.10 -2.98 -2.28
N ASP A 166 4.20 -2.12 -2.82
CA ASP A 166 4.58 -1.01 -3.71
C ASP A 166 5.49 0.01 -3.01
N ILE A 167 5.22 0.28 -1.72
CA ILE A 167 6.01 1.19 -0.89
C ILE A 167 7.42 0.61 -0.71
N LEU A 168 7.52 -0.68 -0.39
CA LEU A 168 8.80 -1.39 -0.22
C LEU A 168 9.57 -1.50 -1.54
N GLU A 169 8.91 -1.82 -2.64
CA GLU A 169 9.53 -1.85 -3.96
C GLU A 169 10.12 -0.48 -4.29
N THR A 170 9.38 0.60 -4.03
CA THR A 170 9.86 1.97 -4.22
C THR A 170 11.03 2.30 -3.30
N PHE A 171 10.99 1.86 -2.04
CA PHE A 171 12.09 2.02 -1.08
C PHE A 171 13.38 1.38 -1.60
N PHE A 172 13.34 0.11 -1.99
CA PHE A 172 14.52 -0.59 -2.50
C PHE A 172 15.01 -0.05 -3.84
N LEU A 173 14.11 0.37 -4.73
CA LEU A 173 14.52 1.03 -5.97
C LEU A 173 15.33 2.32 -5.69
N ASN A 174 14.87 3.15 -4.75
CA ASN A 174 15.60 4.36 -4.36
C ASN A 174 16.90 4.03 -3.62
N MET A 175 16.90 3.02 -2.75
CA MET A 175 18.09 2.63 -2.00
C MET A 175 19.18 2.06 -2.92
N PHE A 176 18.83 1.14 -3.82
CA PHE A 176 19.82 0.44 -4.65
C PHE A 176 20.25 1.22 -5.90
N PHE A 177 19.34 2.00 -6.50
CA PHE A 177 19.62 2.68 -7.76
C PHE A 177 19.62 4.21 -7.66
N GLY A 178 19.01 4.76 -6.60
CA GLY A 178 18.88 6.21 -6.39
C GLY A 178 19.78 6.79 -5.30
N GLY A 179 20.44 5.95 -4.49
CA GLY A 179 21.25 6.38 -3.35
C GLY A 179 20.46 7.13 -2.27
N LYS A 180 19.15 6.84 -2.12
CA LYS A 180 18.25 7.53 -1.18
C LYS A 180 17.46 6.55 -0.33
N LEU A 181 17.39 6.79 0.98
CA LEU A 181 16.42 6.13 1.86
C LEU A 181 15.05 6.77 1.69
N LYS A 182 14.32 6.34 0.65
CA LYS A 182 13.05 6.97 0.25
C LYS A 182 12.05 5.93 -0.24
N GLY A 183 10.98 5.73 0.52
CA GLY A 183 9.79 4.98 0.10
C GLY A 183 8.74 5.84 -0.59
N MET A 184 7.59 5.23 -0.89
CA MET A 184 6.39 5.95 -1.28
C MET A 184 5.63 6.39 -0.01
N PRO A 185 5.39 7.70 0.21
CA PRO A 185 4.77 8.16 1.45
C PRO A 185 3.30 7.74 1.54
N ALA A 186 2.83 7.36 2.72
CA ALA A 186 1.42 7.00 2.94
C ALA A 186 0.47 8.19 2.70
N LYS A 187 0.94 9.41 3.03
CA LYS A 187 0.25 10.68 2.81
C LYS A 187 1.25 11.73 2.31
N LEU A 188 0.87 12.51 1.32
CA LEU A 188 1.75 13.49 0.66
C LEU A 188 0.93 14.69 0.19
N VAL A 189 1.47 15.90 0.39
CA VAL A 189 0.94 17.12 -0.25
C VAL A 189 1.49 17.20 -1.67
N SER A 190 0.65 17.50 -2.66
CA SER A 190 1.08 17.69 -4.05
C SER A 190 2.11 18.81 -4.15
N ASP A 191 2.96 18.77 -5.19
CA ASP A 191 4.06 19.73 -5.36
C ASP A 191 3.57 21.19 -5.48
N ASP A 192 2.34 21.41 -5.94
CA ASP A 192 1.68 22.71 -6.02
C ASP A 192 0.92 23.12 -4.75
N GLY A 193 0.93 22.28 -3.70
CA GLY A 193 0.30 22.54 -2.41
C GLY A 193 -1.22 22.40 -2.38
N LYS A 194 -1.87 22.06 -3.50
CA LYS A 194 -3.34 22.11 -3.62
C LYS A 194 -4.07 20.87 -3.14
N HIS A 195 -3.44 19.70 -3.26
CA HIS A 195 -4.09 18.41 -3.07
C HIS A 195 -3.36 17.56 -2.05
N MET A 196 -4.12 16.70 -1.37
CA MET A 196 -3.57 15.69 -0.49
C MET A 196 -3.69 14.31 -1.12
N VAL A 197 -2.56 13.68 -1.43
CA VAL A 197 -2.50 12.30 -1.94
C VAL A 197 -2.41 11.34 -0.77
N ILE A 198 -3.31 10.36 -0.72
CA ILE A 198 -3.38 9.36 0.34
C ILE A 198 -3.29 7.94 -0.25
N ARG A 199 -2.74 7.01 0.53
CA ARG A 199 -2.59 5.59 0.18
C ARG A 199 -3.13 4.72 1.31
N PRO A 200 -4.46 4.57 1.41
CA PRO A 200 -5.07 3.86 2.54
C PRO A 200 -4.67 2.37 2.62
N LEU A 201 -4.20 1.77 1.52
CA LEU A 201 -3.67 0.41 1.49
C LEU A 201 -2.22 0.27 2.00
N ALA A 202 -1.61 1.31 2.59
CA ALA A 202 -0.19 1.32 2.97
C ALA A 202 0.26 0.14 3.85
N TYR A 203 -0.64 -0.44 4.66
CA TYR A 203 -0.36 -1.59 5.52
C TYR A 203 -0.83 -2.94 4.95
N VAL A 204 -1.50 -2.93 3.80
CA VAL A 204 -2.07 -4.12 3.17
C VAL A 204 -1.02 -4.82 2.30
N LYS A 205 -0.94 -6.16 2.38
CA LYS A 205 -0.06 -6.98 1.53
C LYS A 205 -0.68 -7.15 0.14
N GLU A 206 0.13 -7.28 -0.91
CA GLU A 206 -0.38 -7.57 -2.25
C GLU A 206 -1.19 -8.88 -2.30
N GLU A 207 -0.74 -9.93 -1.63
CA GLU A 207 -1.44 -11.23 -1.58
C GLU A 207 -2.87 -11.08 -1.02
N ASP A 208 -3.07 -10.16 -0.08
CA ASP A 208 -4.40 -9.92 0.50
C ASP A 208 -5.33 -9.23 -0.50
N THR A 209 -4.85 -8.30 -1.32
CA THR A 209 -5.67 -7.66 -2.37
C THR A 209 -5.95 -8.60 -3.54
N GLU A 210 -4.99 -9.46 -3.91
CA GLU A 210 -5.18 -10.55 -4.88
C GLU A 210 -6.31 -11.48 -4.42
N ARG A 211 -6.19 -12.03 -3.21
CA ARG A 211 -7.21 -12.93 -2.66
C ARG A 211 -8.56 -12.23 -2.50
N TYR A 212 -8.56 -10.96 -2.08
CA TYR A 212 -9.80 -10.21 -1.91
C TYR A 212 -10.53 -9.95 -3.23
N ALA A 213 -9.79 -9.68 -4.29
CA ALA A 213 -10.36 -9.50 -5.62
C ALA A 213 -11.00 -10.78 -6.15
N GLU A 214 -10.41 -11.95 -5.88
CA GLU A 214 -11.05 -13.24 -6.16
C GLU A 214 -12.32 -13.43 -5.33
N VAL A 215 -12.30 -13.11 -4.03
CA VAL A 215 -13.48 -13.28 -3.17
C VAL A 215 -14.64 -12.40 -3.61
N LYS A 216 -14.35 -11.16 -4.01
CA LYS A 216 -15.35 -10.16 -4.42
C LYS A 216 -15.69 -10.25 -5.91
N GLN A 217 -14.98 -11.07 -6.68
CA GLN A 217 -15.16 -11.25 -8.12
C GLN A 217 -15.15 -9.92 -8.89
N PHE A 218 -14.17 -9.05 -8.58
CA PHE A 218 -14.08 -7.75 -9.25
C PHE A 218 -13.89 -7.92 -10.76
N PRO A 219 -14.50 -7.07 -11.60
CA PRO A 219 -14.30 -7.10 -13.04
C PRO A 219 -12.95 -6.45 -13.41
N ILE A 220 -11.88 -7.20 -13.19
CA ILE A 220 -10.50 -6.74 -13.41
C ILE A 220 -10.28 -6.49 -14.90
N ILE A 221 -9.76 -5.30 -15.21
CA ILE A 221 -9.36 -4.92 -16.57
C ILE A 221 -7.87 -5.19 -16.71
N PRO A 222 -7.43 -6.06 -17.65
CA PRO A 222 -6.02 -6.25 -17.92
C PRO A 222 -5.40 -4.96 -18.47
N CYS A 223 -4.21 -4.62 -17.99
CA CYS A 223 -3.49 -3.44 -18.45
C CYS A 223 -2.33 -3.86 -19.36
N ASP A 224 -2.57 -3.82 -20.67
CA ASP A 224 -1.56 -4.15 -21.68
C ASP A 224 -0.73 -2.93 -22.13
N LEU A 225 -1.07 -1.73 -21.62
CA LEU A 225 -0.51 -0.42 -21.99
C LEU A 225 1.03 -0.38 -22.00
N CYS A 226 1.66 -1.10 -21.07
CA CYS A 226 3.10 -1.09 -20.85
C CYS A 226 3.82 -2.33 -21.38
N GLY A 227 3.16 -3.16 -22.20
CA GLY A 227 3.75 -4.24 -23.00
C GLY A 227 4.99 -4.86 -22.37
N SER A 228 4.84 -5.62 -21.28
CA SER A 228 5.88 -6.44 -20.65
C SER A 228 7.17 -5.75 -20.14
N GLN A 229 7.36 -4.44 -20.35
CA GLN A 229 8.42 -3.67 -19.69
C GLN A 229 7.94 -3.19 -18.31
N GLU A 230 7.52 -4.13 -17.46
CA GLU A 230 7.79 -3.92 -16.05
C GLU A 230 9.29 -3.69 -15.95
N ASN A 231 9.71 -2.51 -15.48
CA ASN A 231 11.12 -2.19 -15.27
C ASN A 231 11.80 -3.44 -14.72
N LEU A 232 12.81 -3.96 -15.43
CA LEU A 232 13.51 -5.17 -15.03
C LEU A 232 13.91 -5.10 -13.54
N GLN A 233 14.26 -3.90 -13.09
CA GLN A 233 14.51 -3.55 -11.69
C GLN A 233 13.31 -3.80 -10.75
N ARG A 234 12.09 -3.36 -11.08
CA ARG A 234 10.92 -3.59 -10.21
C ARG A 234 10.59 -5.08 -10.10
N LYS A 235 10.64 -5.81 -11.23
CA LYS A 235 10.51 -7.28 -11.24
C LYS A 235 11.56 -7.95 -10.34
N GLN A 236 12.81 -7.53 -10.46
CA GLN A 236 13.92 -8.05 -9.64
C GLN A 236 13.70 -7.77 -8.14
N ILE A 237 13.31 -6.54 -7.77
CA ILE A 237 13.02 -6.19 -6.38
C ILE A 237 11.83 -7.00 -5.84
N LYS A 238 10.75 -7.15 -6.62
CA LYS A 238 9.58 -7.94 -6.23
C LYS A 238 9.95 -9.41 -6.00
N ALA A 239 10.76 -10.00 -6.87
CA ALA A 239 11.28 -11.35 -6.69
C ALA A 239 12.14 -11.48 -5.42
N MET A 240 13.01 -10.50 -5.15
CA MET A 240 13.84 -10.45 -3.94
C MET A 240 12.98 -10.39 -2.66
N ILE A 241 11.96 -9.53 -2.61
CA ILE A 241 11.05 -9.41 -1.46
C ILE A 241 10.35 -10.75 -1.19
N ARG A 242 9.81 -11.38 -2.25
CA ARG A 242 9.14 -12.69 -2.14
C ARG A 242 10.10 -13.79 -1.67
N GLU A 243 11.34 -13.79 -2.16
CA GLU A 243 12.36 -14.75 -1.75
C GLU A 243 12.73 -14.56 -0.26
N TRP A 244 12.88 -13.33 0.20
CA TRP A 244 13.18 -13.02 1.59
C TRP A 244 12.07 -13.42 2.53
N GLU A 245 10.82 -13.16 2.19
CA GLU A 245 9.68 -13.59 3.00
C GLU A 245 9.62 -15.12 3.12
N LYS A 246 9.91 -15.83 2.02
CA LYS A 246 9.96 -17.29 2.02
C LYS A 246 11.09 -17.86 2.88
N LYS A 247 12.28 -17.27 2.81
CA LYS A 247 13.46 -17.75 3.55
C LYS A 247 13.45 -17.33 5.02
N PHE A 248 12.89 -16.17 5.31
CA PHE A 248 12.92 -15.53 6.62
C PHE A 248 11.56 -14.84 6.91
N PRO A 249 10.53 -15.61 7.29
CA PRO A 249 9.21 -15.06 7.60
C PRO A 249 9.30 -13.92 8.62
N GLY A 250 8.62 -12.81 8.37
CA GLY A 250 8.67 -11.60 9.22
C GLY A 250 9.76 -10.59 8.84
N ARG A 251 10.69 -10.95 7.93
CA ARG A 251 11.74 -10.02 7.49
C ARG A 251 11.14 -8.83 6.74
N VAL A 252 10.15 -9.06 5.88
CA VAL A 252 9.53 -7.99 5.10
C VAL A 252 8.75 -7.04 6.01
N GLU A 253 8.10 -7.56 7.05
CA GLU A 253 7.46 -6.75 8.10
C GLU A 253 8.47 -5.91 8.87
N ASN A 254 9.62 -6.46 9.25
CA ASN A 254 10.67 -5.72 9.95
C ASN A 254 11.23 -4.58 9.09
N ILE A 255 11.47 -4.83 7.79
CA ILE A 255 11.91 -3.80 6.84
C ILE A 255 10.85 -2.71 6.68
N PHE A 256 9.57 -3.08 6.58
CA PHE A 256 8.51 -2.08 6.49
C PHE A 256 8.40 -1.24 7.77
N SER A 257 8.53 -1.87 8.94
CA SER A 257 8.49 -1.20 10.24
C SER A 257 9.65 -0.22 10.42
N SER A 258 10.83 -0.53 9.86
CA SER A 258 12.00 0.36 9.92
C SER A 258 11.79 1.69 9.19
N LEU A 259 10.84 1.76 8.25
CA LEU A 259 10.46 3.02 7.60
C LEU A 259 9.79 4.02 8.56
N THR A 260 9.29 3.55 9.70
CA THR A 260 8.63 4.38 10.73
C THR A 260 9.44 4.53 12.02
N THR A 261 10.54 3.78 12.16
CA THR A 261 11.40 3.73 13.35
C THR A 261 12.81 4.19 13.01
N VAL A 262 12.89 5.42 12.49
CA VAL A 262 14.13 6.03 12.02
C VAL A 262 14.93 6.59 13.20
N VAL A 263 16.23 6.29 13.25
CA VAL A 263 17.16 6.83 14.27
C VAL A 263 18.14 7.80 13.59
N PRO A 264 17.87 9.13 13.58
CA PRO A 264 18.68 10.09 12.81
C PRO A 264 20.16 10.10 13.19
N SER A 265 20.48 9.92 14.47
CA SER A 265 21.86 9.84 14.97
C SER A 265 22.68 8.71 14.35
N HIS A 266 22.04 7.69 13.79
CA HIS A 266 22.68 6.53 13.16
C HIS A 266 22.64 6.59 11.63
N LEU A 267 22.10 7.65 11.02
CA LEU A 267 21.89 7.76 9.57
C LEU A 267 22.82 8.76 8.85
N MET A 268 23.91 9.20 9.48
CA MET A 268 24.96 10.08 8.92
C MET A 268 24.47 11.38 8.24
N ASP A 269 23.18 11.70 8.31
CA ASP A 269 22.57 12.88 7.72
C ASP A 269 22.77 14.08 8.65
N ARG A 270 23.62 15.01 8.21
CA ARG A 270 24.04 16.17 9.02
C ARG A 270 22.96 17.25 9.13
N GLU A 271 21.95 17.23 8.26
CA GLU A 271 20.82 18.15 8.32
C GLU A 271 19.77 17.65 9.30
N LEU A 272 19.56 16.32 9.34
CA LEU A 272 18.63 15.70 10.28
C LEU A 272 19.22 15.48 11.68
N PHE A 273 20.54 15.42 11.82
CA PHE A 273 21.20 15.26 13.11
C PHE A 273 22.49 16.09 13.22
N GLY A 274 22.60 16.88 14.30
CA GLY A 274 23.69 17.83 14.54
C GLY A 274 25.01 17.18 14.97
N PHE A 275 25.65 16.41 14.09
CA PHE A 275 26.90 15.70 14.41
C PHE A 275 28.06 16.64 14.80
N ALA A 276 28.14 17.83 14.22
CA ALA A 276 29.25 18.76 14.46
C ALA A 276 29.27 19.32 15.89
N ASP A 277 28.11 19.39 16.53
CA ASP A 277 27.94 19.97 17.86
C ASP A 277 27.97 18.92 18.99
N LEU A 278 28.14 17.64 18.65
CA LEU A 278 28.23 16.55 19.63
C LEU A 278 29.40 16.76 20.58
N LYS A 279 29.12 16.68 21.88
CA LYS A 279 30.11 16.76 22.96
C LYS A 279 29.91 15.62 23.93
N VAL A 280 31.00 15.17 24.54
CA VAL A 280 30.97 14.21 25.65
C VAL A 280 30.53 14.97 26.90
N ASP A 281 29.38 14.61 27.46
CA ASP A 281 28.83 15.18 28.70
C ASP A 281 28.91 14.20 29.89
N GLY A 282 29.25 12.94 29.64
CA GLY A 282 29.34 11.89 30.66
C GLY A 282 27.97 11.39 31.16
N VAL A 283 26.88 11.78 30.51
CA VAL A 283 25.52 11.37 30.88
C VAL A 283 25.06 10.25 29.94
N ALA A 284 24.61 9.13 30.50
CA ALA A 284 24.05 8.05 29.70
C ALA A 284 22.73 8.51 29.05
N ASN A 285 22.59 8.29 27.75
CA ASN A 285 21.34 8.58 27.05
C ASN A 285 20.30 7.50 27.39
N PRO A 286 19.18 7.84 28.06
CA PRO A 286 18.14 6.86 28.38
C PRO A 286 17.43 6.30 27.12
N ASN A 287 17.54 7.01 25.99
CA ASN A 287 17.07 6.56 24.68
C ASN A 287 18.26 6.13 23.77
N GLY A 288 19.35 5.64 24.37
CA GLY A 288 20.47 5.06 23.63
C GLY A 288 20.02 3.86 22.79
N ASP A 289 20.80 3.51 21.77
CA ASP A 289 20.53 2.30 21.01
C ASP A 289 20.86 1.07 21.88
N ILE A 290 19.81 0.37 22.32
CA ILE A 290 19.88 -0.83 23.16
C ILE A 290 19.57 -2.11 22.38
N ALA A 291 19.43 -2.03 21.05
CA ALA A 291 18.79 -3.08 20.24
C ALA A 291 19.45 -4.46 20.35
N PHE A 292 20.73 -4.53 20.73
CA PHE A 292 21.48 -5.79 20.90
C PHE A 292 22.11 -5.93 22.29
N ASP A 293 21.84 -5.01 23.21
CA ASP A 293 22.43 -5.00 24.55
C ASP A 293 21.42 -5.61 25.56
N GLU A 294 21.88 -6.54 26.40
CA GLU A 294 21.09 -7.01 27.54
C GLU A 294 20.99 -5.89 28.62
N GLU A 295 19.81 -5.63 29.17
CA GLU A 295 19.58 -4.54 30.14
C GLU A 295 20.48 -4.60 31.40
N PRO A 296 20.89 -3.43 31.96
CA PRO A 296 21.37 -2.25 31.26
C PRO A 296 22.87 -2.04 31.54
N CYS A 297 23.52 -1.34 30.62
CA CYS A 297 24.84 -0.70 30.76
C CYS A 297 24.90 0.32 31.91
N SER A 298 24.57 -0.09 33.14
CA SER A 298 24.95 0.61 34.34
C SER A 298 26.47 0.51 34.48
N THR A 299 27.13 1.64 34.69
CA THR A 299 28.47 1.61 35.25
C THR A 299 28.38 0.84 36.57
N PRO A 300 29.22 -0.18 36.82
CA PRO A 300 29.20 -0.86 38.11
C PRO A 300 29.44 0.21 39.17
N VAL A 301 28.46 0.35 40.07
CA VAL A 301 28.57 1.25 41.22
C VAL A 301 29.85 0.91 41.95
N THR A 302 30.68 1.93 42.11
CA THR A 302 32.02 1.98 42.66
C THR A 302 32.33 0.85 43.66
N ASN A 303 32.92 -0.26 43.20
CA ASN A 303 33.67 -1.12 44.11
C ASN A 303 34.98 -0.41 44.42
N THR A 304 34.99 0.31 45.54
CA THR A 304 36.17 0.92 46.13
C THR A 304 37.25 -0.17 46.31
N VAL A 305 38.28 -0.16 45.48
CA VAL A 305 39.48 -0.97 45.74
C VAL A 305 40.27 -0.25 46.83
N SER A 306 40.19 -0.77 48.05
CA SER A 306 41.02 -0.32 49.17
C SER A 306 42.48 -0.71 48.92
N LEU A 307 43.36 0.28 48.78
CA LEU A 307 44.83 0.13 48.74
C LEU A 307 45.41 -0.10 50.15
N GLN A 308 44.85 -1.04 50.90
CA GLN A 308 45.43 -1.51 52.15
C GLN A 308 45.64 -3.02 52.09
N ARG A 309 46.66 -3.42 51.33
CA ARG A 309 47.50 -4.62 51.52
C ARG A 309 48.59 -4.61 50.44
N LEU A 310 49.59 -3.77 50.70
CA LEU A 310 50.99 -4.17 50.58
C LEU A 310 51.41 -4.71 51.95
#